data_AF-A0A8H7EXB1-F1
#
_entry.id   AF-A0A8H7EXB1-F1
#
_cell.length_a   1.000
_cell.length_b   1.000
_cell.length_c   1.000
_cell.angle_alpha   90.00
_cell.angle_beta   90.00
_cell.angle_gamma   90.00
#
_symmetry.space_group_name_H-M   'P 1'
#
loop_
_entity.id
_entity.type
_entity.pdbx_description
1 polymer ?
#
loop_
_entity_poly.entity_id
_entity_poly.type
_entity_poly.pdbx_seq_one_letter_code
_entity_poly.pdbx_strand_id
1 'polypeptide(L)'
;MTCDDAYAALRHLLSVLTVPERDKAHEFVLQCFHKSFIDYISDFSRSGLFSDIEHEAHHLEVQCTFRILEQAPDGIDFGDRDYAIYASGFCRVGVLACGPGTGCDILPTWPADEEHGKNTRLEMYKLSVGNVVEGIRNKKSAFCTQFCIRLVTARWCFYDFNYFPYEVLENLVFERSRRHEFIEHGILKQIPVKAFLYTNVVYRARLQFRRPTTTVANLSDPWKSSCRHERTHDRGQSKEENWRTEFKMSDIKCRSCCQRLEAQLEKWKTRYPDHLVTVLFTSTYTYFVEFQFVDPDDGVSEWTYWFVYEIEEEERRKLGSPL
;
A
#
# COMPACT_ATOMS: atom_id res chain seq x y z
N MET A 1 18.15 4.19 -29.27
CA MET A 1 19.42 4.63 -28.67
C MET A 1 20.08 3.40 -28.09
N THR A 2 21.31 3.10 -28.51
CA THR A 2 22.10 1.99 -27.99
C THR A 2 22.83 2.40 -26.71
N CYS A 3 23.36 1.42 -25.97
CA CYS A 3 24.20 1.70 -24.79
C CYS A 3 25.46 2.48 -25.18
N ASP A 4 26.00 2.22 -26.37
CA ASP A 4 27.17 2.91 -26.90
C ASP A 4 26.86 4.38 -27.22
N ASP A 5 25.67 4.68 -27.77
CA ASP A 5 25.22 6.05 -28.00
C ASP A 5 25.10 6.83 -26.69
N ALA A 6 24.53 6.20 -25.65
CA ALA A 6 24.39 6.82 -24.33
C ALA A 6 25.76 7.07 -23.67
N TYR A 7 26.69 6.13 -23.77
CA TYR A 7 28.03 6.29 -23.21
C TYR A 7 28.85 7.35 -23.96
N ALA A 8 28.71 7.39 -25.30
CA ALA A 8 29.30 8.43 -26.12
C ALA A 8 28.77 9.81 -25.74
N ALA A 9 27.46 9.94 -25.50
CA ALA A 9 26.87 11.18 -25.01
C ALA A 9 27.44 11.59 -23.64
N LEU A 10 27.56 10.67 -22.69
CA LEU A 10 28.13 10.94 -21.36
C LEU A 10 29.60 11.39 -21.44
N ARG A 11 30.38 10.87 -22.39
CA ARG A 11 31.77 11.31 -22.58
C ARG A 11 31.90 12.80 -22.89
N HIS A 12 30.91 13.40 -23.54
CA HIS A 12 30.89 14.85 -23.78
C HIS A 12 30.74 15.67 -22.49
N LEU A 13 30.32 15.04 -21.40
CA LEU A 13 30.11 15.67 -20.10
C LEU A 13 31.27 15.44 -19.12
N LEU A 14 32.39 14.83 -19.55
CA LEU A 14 33.55 14.57 -18.69
C LEU A 14 34.21 15.82 -18.08
N SER A 15 33.91 17.02 -18.61
CA SER A 15 34.37 18.29 -18.04
C SER A 15 33.57 18.73 -16.80
N VAL A 16 32.38 18.15 -16.59
CA VAL A 16 31.43 18.53 -15.55
C VAL A 16 30.93 17.34 -14.71
N LEU A 17 31.15 16.12 -15.19
CA LEU A 17 30.76 14.86 -14.56
C LEU A 17 31.94 13.88 -14.46
N THR A 18 32.04 13.19 -13.33
CA THR A 18 32.75 11.93 -13.22
C THR A 18 31.87 10.83 -13.83
N VAL A 19 32.28 10.32 -14.99
CA VAL A 19 31.63 9.18 -15.64
C VAL A 19 32.47 7.93 -15.38
N PRO A 20 31.94 6.89 -14.72
CA PRO A 20 32.68 5.66 -14.49
C PRO A 20 32.96 4.92 -15.80
N GLU A 21 34.05 4.15 -15.83
CA GLU A 21 34.37 3.24 -16.93
C GLU A 21 33.19 2.30 -17.21
N ARG A 22 33.01 1.91 -18.48
CA ARG A 22 31.82 1.17 -18.93
C ARG A 22 31.58 -0.12 -18.14
N ASP A 23 32.65 -0.88 -17.91
CA ASP A 23 32.66 -2.12 -17.15
C ASP A 23 32.36 -1.89 -15.66
N LYS A 24 32.61 -0.68 -15.14
CA LYS A 24 32.37 -0.28 -13.74
C LYS A 24 31.12 0.58 -13.56
N ALA A 25 30.38 0.87 -14.63
CA ALA A 25 29.21 1.75 -14.57
C ALA A 25 28.07 1.21 -13.70
N HIS A 26 28.10 -0.09 -13.40
CA HIS A 26 27.15 -0.74 -12.48
C HIS A 26 27.52 -0.57 -11.00
N GLU A 27 28.76 -0.16 -10.70
CA GLU A 27 29.29 0.00 -9.33
C GLU A 27 29.25 1.44 -8.84
N PHE A 28 29.32 2.41 -9.76
CA PHE A 28 29.48 3.83 -9.41
C PHE A 28 28.34 4.68 -9.94
N VAL A 29 27.88 5.61 -9.10
CA VAL A 29 26.90 6.64 -9.49
C VAL A 29 27.62 7.76 -10.25
N LEU A 30 26.94 8.35 -11.24
CA LEU A 30 27.41 9.59 -11.88
C LEU A 30 27.55 10.70 -10.83
N GLN A 31 28.71 11.35 -10.78
CA GLN A 31 28.97 12.44 -9.84
C GLN A 31 29.21 13.75 -10.59
N CYS A 32 28.55 14.82 -10.17
CA CYS A 32 28.85 16.15 -10.67
C CYS A 32 30.05 16.73 -9.92
N PHE A 33 30.99 17.36 -10.62
CA PHE A 33 32.11 18.04 -9.96
C PHE A 33 31.67 19.25 -9.15
N HIS A 34 30.60 19.93 -9.58
CA HIS A 34 30.14 21.15 -8.96
C HIS A 34 28.62 21.27 -9.01
N LYS A 35 28.03 21.77 -7.91
CA LYS A 35 26.58 21.99 -7.77
C LYS A 35 26.02 22.89 -8.88
N SER A 36 26.82 23.83 -9.39
CA SER A 36 26.39 24.76 -10.46
C SER A 36 25.96 24.08 -11.74
N PHE A 37 26.43 22.86 -12.04
CA PHE A 37 25.96 22.11 -13.20
C PHE A 37 24.52 21.66 -13.02
N ILE A 38 24.20 21.11 -11.84
CA ILE A 38 22.81 20.77 -11.47
C ILE A 38 21.96 22.04 -11.41
N ASP A 39 22.44 23.11 -10.77
CA ASP A 39 21.69 24.38 -10.71
C ASP A 39 21.44 24.97 -12.11
N TYR A 40 22.38 24.78 -13.05
CA TYR A 40 22.18 25.21 -14.45
C TYR A 40 21.12 24.37 -15.15
N ILE A 41 21.18 23.04 -15.06
CA ILE A 41 20.20 22.14 -15.69
C ILE A 41 18.80 22.37 -15.11
N SER A 42 18.69 22.53 -13.80
CA SER A 42 17.44 22.76 -13.07
C SER A 42 16.80 24.12 -13.37
N ASP A 43 17.58 25.11 -13.81
CA ASP A 43 17.07 26.45 -14.14
C ASP A 43 16.66 26.54 -15.61
N PHE A 44 15.36 26.42 -15.87
CA PHE A 44 14.79 26.53 -17.22
C PHE A 44 15.19 27.81 -17.94
N SER A 45 15.32 28.93 -17.23
CA SER A 45 15.67 30.22 -17.85
C SER A 45 17.10 30.24 -18.40
N ARG A 46 17.96 29.34 -17.90
CA ARG A 46 19.36 29.22 -18.30
C ARG A 46 19.61 28.05 -19.25
N SER A 47 19.03 26.88 -18.98
CA SER A 47 19.23 25.67 -19.79
C SER A 47 18.25 25.55 -20.95
N GLY A 48 17.03 26.05 -20.79
CA GLY A 48 15.92 25.80 -21.71
C GLY A 48 15.49 24.34 -21.82
N LEU A 49 15.98 23.46 -20.93
CA LEU A 49 15.79 22.00 -21.04
C LEU A 49 14.52 21.53 -20.34
N PHE A 50 14.42 21.79 -19.03
CA PHE A 50 13.33 21.29 -18.20
C PHE A 50 12.61 22.47 -17.57
N SER A 51 11.32 22.62 -17.84
CA SER A 51 10.48 23.63 -17.18
C SER A 51 10.31 23.34 -15.70
N ASP A 52 10.29 22.06 -15.34
CA ASP A 52 10.23 21.55 -13.98
C ASP A 52 11.03 20.24 -13.90
N ILE A 53 12.26 20.33 -13.41
CA ILE A 53 13.15 19.16 -13.31
C ILE A 53 12.64 18.11 -12.32
N GLU A 54 11.90 18.52 -11.28
CA GLU A 54 11.36 17.58 -10.28
C GLU A 54 10.23 16.77 -10.91
N HIS A 55 9.35 17.41 -11.67
CA HIS A 55 8.29 16.73 -12.42
C HIS A 55 8.84 15.74 -13.46
N GLU A 56 9.84 16.16 -14.23
CA GLU A 56 10.49 15.32 -15.26
C GLU A 56 11.22 14.13 -14.63
N ALA A 57 11.96 14.36 -13.54
CA ALA A 57 12.61 13.29 -12.79
C ALA A 57 11.60 12.29 -12.22
N HIS A 58 10.48 12.78 -11.67
CA HIS A 58 9.41 11.92 -11.18
C HIS A 58 8.75 11.12 -12.31
N HIS A 59 8.51 11.73 -13.47
CA HIS A 59 7.95 11.04 -14.62
C HIS A 59 8.89 9.93 -15.12
N LEU A 60 10.20 10.21 -15.20
CA LEU A 60 11.21 9.20 -15.53
C LEU A 60 11.26 8.08 -14.49
N GLU A 61 11.18 8.39 -13.20
CA GLU A 61 11.12 7.40 -12.11
C GLU A 61 9.91 6.48 -12.26
N VAL A 62 8.73 7.04 -12.53
CA VAL A 62 7.50 6.28 -12.80
C VAL A 62 7.70 5.36 -14.00
N GLN A 63 8.20 5.87 -15.12
CA GLN A 63 8.44 5.09 -16.34
C GLN A 63 9.42 3.93 -16.10
N CYS A 64 10.54 4.21 -15.41
CA CYS A 64 11.52 3.18 -15.09
C CYS A 64 10.93 2.11 -14.16
N THR A 65 10.16 2.53 -13.16
CA THR A 65 9.50 1.63 -12.21
C THR A 65 8.56 0.67 -12.94
N PHE A 66 7.66 1.20 -13.78
CA PHE A 66 6.71 0.35 -14.52
C PHE A 66 7.40 -0.55 -15.54
N ARG A 67 8.42 -0.06 -16.25
CA ARG A 67 9.21 -0.90 -17.17
C ARG A 67 9.76 -2.15 -16.49
N ILE A 68 10.30 -2.00 -15.28
CA ILE A 68 10.88 -3.13 -14.52
C ILE A 68 9.78 -4.08 -14.02
N LEU A 69 8.68 -3.53 -13.49
CA LEU A 69 7.58 -4.33 -12.98
C LEU A 69 6.83 -5.08 -14.10
N GLU A 70 6.73 -4.50 -15.30
CA GLU A 70 6.14 -5.15 -16.47
C GLU A 70 7.01 -6.29 -17.03
N GLN A 71 8.33 -6.24 -16.84
CA GLN A 71 9.25 -7.33 -17.19
C GLN A 71 9.20 -8.49 -16.21
N ALA A 72 8.72 -8.27 -14.98
CA ALA A 72 8.59 -9.30 -13.96
C ALA A 72 7.31 -9.12 -13.11
N PRO A 73 6.11 -9.19 -13.72
CA PRO A 73 4.85 -8.86 -13.05
C PRO A 73 4.52 -9.84 -11.92
N ASP A 74 4.90 -11.10 -12.09
CA ASP A 74 4.67 -12.17 -11.12
C ASP A 74 5.83 -12.33 -10.12
N GLY A 75 6.81 -11.41 -10.16
CA GLY A 75 7.99 -11.42 -9.30
C GLY A 75 9.14 -12.28 -9.81
N ILE A 76 10.23 -12.24 -9.06
CA ILE A 76 11.51 -12.87 -9.39
C ILE A 76 12.02 -13.72 -8.24
N ASP A 77 12.86 -14.71 -8.57
CA ASP A 77 13.53 -15.59 -7.62
C ASP A 77 15.00 -15.80 -8.03
N PHE A 78 15.88 -15.28 -7.19
CA PHE A 78 17.33 -15.47 -7.18
C PHE A 78 17.80 -16.40 -6.05
N GLY A 79 16.90 -17.18 -5.44
CA GLY A 79 17.19 -18.12 -4.37
C GLY A 79 17.32 -17.43 -3.00
N ASP A 80 18.33 -17.84 -2.23
CA ASP A 80 18.56 -17.38 -0.86
C ASP A 80 19.17 -15.96 -0.83
N ARG A 81 18.32 -14.96 -1.09
CA ARG A 81 18.65 -13.54 -1.11
C ARG A 81 17.69 -12.75 -0.23
N ASP A 82 18.09 -11.53 0.16
CA ASP A 82 17.24 -10.65 0.96
C ASP A 82 16.23 -9.88 0.09
N TYR A 83 14.96 -10.23 0.23
CA TYR A 83 13.81 -9.59 -0.40
C TYR A 83 13.13 -8.55 0.52
N ALA A 84 13.80 -8.11 1.58
CA ALA A 84 13.32 -7.01 2.40
C ALA A 84 13.21 -5.72 1.58
N ILE A 85 12.04 -5.11 1.66
CA ILE A 85 11.77 -3.79 1.07
C ILE A 85 11.87 -2.76 2.17
N TYR A 86 12.55 -1.67 1.86
CA TYR A 86 12.74 -0.54 2.76
C TYR A 86 12.06 0.69 2.16
N ALA A 87 11.35 1.44 3.01
CA ALA A 87 10.86 2.77 2.66
C ALA A 87 11.97 3.82 2.86
N SER A 88 11.69 5.06 2.46
CA SER A 88 12.54 6.22 2.73
C SER A 88 12.92 6.26 4.22
N GLY A 89 14.22 6.36 4.50
CA GLY A 89 14.76 6.36 5.87
C GLY A 89 15.07 4.99 6.48
N PHE A 90 15.34 3.96 5.67
CA PHE A 90 15.79 2.61 6.10
C PHE A 90 14.78 1.83 6.96
N CYS A 91 13.51 2.22 6.95
CA CYS A 91 12.47 1.50 7.67
C CYS A 91 11.98 0.31 6.83
N ARG A 92 12.11 -0.90 7.37
CA ARG A 92 11.67 -2.13 6.68
C ARG A 92 10.14 -2.14 6.59
N VAL A 93 9.64 -2.24 5.37
CA VAL A 93 8.21 -2.28 5.06
C VAL A 93 7.67 -3.72 5.10
N GLY A 94 8.52 -4.71 4.80
CA GLY A 94 8.16 -6.13 4.78
C GLY A 94 9.13 -6.93 3.93
N VAL A 95 8.75 -8.15 3.57
CA VAL A 95 9.54 -9.03 2.67
C VAL A 95 8.67 -9.55 1.54
N LEU A 96 9.21 -9.46 0.32
CA LEU A 96 8.56 -10.02 -0.86
C LEU A 96 8.66 -11.55 -0.88
N ALA A 97 7.61 -12.16 -1.40
CA ALA A 97 7.64 -13.56 -1.79
C ALA A 97 8.43 -13.72 -3.09
N CYS A 98 9.18 -14.82 -3.19
CA CYS A 98 9.83 -15.23 -4.43
C CYS A 98 8.79 -15.44 -5.54
N GLY A 99 9.13 -15.01 -6.75
CA GLY A 99 8.29 -15.22 -7.94
C GLY A 99 8.70 -16.45 -8.73
N PRO A 100 7.91 -16.83 -9.76
CA PRO A 100 8.26 -17.94 -10.63
C PRO A 100 9.38 -17.58 -11.64
N GLY A 101 9.61 -16.29 -11.89
CA GLY A 101 10.61 -15.82 -12.84
C GLY A 101 12.02 -15.76 -12.26
N THR A 102 13.04 -15.81 -13.10
CA THR A 102 14.45 -15.63 -12.67
C THR A 102 14.92 -14.18 -12.74
N GLY A 103 14.02 -13.24 -13.09
CA GLY A 103 14.35 -11.84 -13.35
C GLY A 103 15.23 -11.61 -14.57
N CYS A 104 15.54 -12.63 -15.38
CA CYS A 104 16.39 -12.49 -16.58
C CYS A 104 15.82 -11.51 -17.62
N ASP A 105 14.50 -11.34 -17.65
CA ASP A 105 13.80 -10.39 -18.51
C ASP A 105 14.00 -8.93 -18.10
N ILE A 106 14.48 -8.70 -16.86
CA ILE A 106 14.92 -7.39 -16.41
C ILE A 106 16.25 -7.08 -17.10
N LEU A 107 16.15 -6.25 -18.14
CA LEU A 107 17.30 -5.84 -18.93
C LEU A 107 17.91 -4.57 -18.33
N PRO A 108 19.09 -4.67 -17.68
CA PRO A 108 19.82 -3.47 -17.27
C PRO A 108 20.33 -2.76 -18.52
N THR A 109 20.34 -1.42 -18.47
CA THR A 109 20.90 -0.60 -19.55
C THR A 109 22.42 -0.82 -19.69
N TRP A 110 23.11 -1.23 -18.60
CA TRP A 110 24.52 -1.54 -18.62
C TRP A 110 24.73 -3.02 -18.24
N PRO A 111 25.30 -3.85 -19.11
CA PRO A 111 25.57 -5.24 -18.78
C PRO A 111 26.68 -5.31 -17.74
N ALA A 112 26.39 -5.95 -16.61
CA ALA A 112 27.39 -6.42 -15.65
C ALA A 112 27.71 -7.89 -15.94
N ASP A 113 28.71 -8.47 -15.27
CA ASP A 113 28.88 -9.93 -15.29
C ASP A 113 27.63 -10.64 -14.74
N GLU A 114 27.54 -11.96 -14.90
CA GLU A 114 26.31 -12.68 -14.54
C GLU A 114 25.93 -12.57 -13.06
N GLU A 115 26.91 -12.55 -12.14
CA GLU A 115 26.63 -12.53 -10.71
C GLU A 115 26.22 -11.14 -10.26
N HIS A 116 26.97 -10.11 -10.66
CA HIS A 116 26.63 -8.72 -10.41
C HIS A 116 25.30 -8.36 -11.09
N GLY A 117 25.06 -8.85 -12.30
CA GLY A 117 23.83 -8.66 -13.04
C GLY A 117 22.59 -9.24 -12.34
N LYS A 118 22.71 -10.38 -11.65
CA LYS A 118 21.61 -10.92 -10.83
C LYS A 118 21.29 -10.00 -9.65
N ASN A 119 22.32 -9.54 -8.93
CA ASN A 119 22.14 -8.63 -7.79
C ASN A 119 21.55 -7.28 -8.24
N THR A 120 22.05 -6.72 -9.35
CA THR A 120 21.51 -5.47 -9.92
C THR A 120 20.03 -5.61 -10.28
N ARG A 121 19.63 -6.71 -10.94
CA ARG A 121 18.21 -6.94 -11.29
C ARG A 121 17.33 -7.08 -10.05
N LEU A 122 17.80 -7.78 -9.01
CA LEU A 122 17.09 -7.88 -7.74
C LEU A 122 16.88 -6.50 -7.11
N GLU A 123 17.93 -5.70 -7.01
CA GLU A 123 17.84 -4.36 -6.43
C GLU A 123 16.96 -3.42 -7.27
N MET A 124 17.03 -3.48 -8.60
CA MET A 124 16.13 -2.72 -9.49
C MET A 124 14.66 -3.09 -9.24
N TYR A 125 14.36 -4.38 -9.09
CA TYR A 125 13.01 -4.85 -8.77
C TYR A 125 12.57 -4.38 -7.38
N LYS A 126 13.41 -4.53 -6.36
CA LYS A 126 13.13 -4.08 -4.98
C LYS A 126 12.87 -2.58 -4.92
N LEU A 127 13.70 -1.77 -5.59
CA LEU A 127 13.50 -0.32 -5.70
C LEU A 127 12.18 0.01 -6.39
N SER A 128 11.84 -0.69 -7.47
CA SER A 128 10.59 -0.49 -8.20
C SER A 128 9.37 -0.80 -7.32
N VAL A 129 9.41 -1.90 -6.54
CA VAL A 129 8.35 -2.21 -5.56
C VAL A 129 8.31 -1.19 -4.43
N GLY A 130 9.47 -0.74 -3.94
CA GLY A 130 9.58 0.33 -2.94
C GLY A 130 8.94 1.64 -3.42
N ASN A 131 9.17 2.02 -4.67
CA ASN A 131 8.55 3.18 -5.31
C ASN A 131 7.03 3.07 -5.36
N VAL A 132 6.49 1.87 -5.64
CA VAL A 132 5.04 1.63 -5.61
C VAL A 132 4.49 1.82 -4.19
N VAL A 133 5.14 1.23 -3.17
CA VAL A 133 4.72 1.37 -1.76
C VAL A 133 4.72 2.85 -1.36
N GLU A 134 5.78 3.58 -1.68
CA GLU A 134 5.92 4.98 -1.32
C GLU A 134 4.99 5.88 -2.12
N GLY A 135 4.74 5.53 -3.39
CA GLY A 135 3.73 6.16 -4.23
C GLY A 135 2.33 6.03 -3.65
N ILE A 136 1.95 4.84 -3.19
CA ILE A 136 0.68 4.60 -2.50
C ILE A 136 0.63 5.41 -1.21
N ARG A 137 1.67 5.37 -0.37
CA ARG A 137 1.75 6.15 0.88
C ARG A 137 1.45 7.63 0.65
N ASN A 138 2.05 8.19 -0.39
CA ASN A 138 1.91 9.60 -0.76
C ASN A 138 0.70 9.89 -1.67
N LYS A 139 -0.17 8.90 -1.91
CA LYS A 139 -1.37 9.01 -2.75
C LYS A 139 -1.07 9.53 -4.16
N LYS A 140 0.09 9.18 -4.70
CA LYS A 140 0.50 9.52 -6.07
C LYS A 140 -0.33 8.70 -7.06
N SER A 141 -1.15 9.37 -7.86
CA SER A 141 -2.10 8.73 -8.78
C SER A 141 -1.47 7.66 -9.69
N ALA A 142 -0.24 7.91 -10.17
CA ALA A 142 0.53 6.97 -11.00
C ALA A 142 0.72 5.58 -10.35
N PHE A 143 0.77 5.51 -9.01
CA PHE A 143 0.99 4.26 -8.26
C PHE A 143 -0.29 3.74 -7.58
N CYS A 144 -1.43 4.40 -7.78
CA CYS A 144 -2.73 3.98 -7.23
C CYS A 144 -3.54 3.13 -8.23
N THR A 145 -2.85 2.50 -9.21
CA THR A 145 -3.46 1.67 -10.24
C THR A 145 -3.82 0.28 -9.71
N GLN A 146 -4.68 -0.43 -10.44
CA GLN A 146 -5.05 -1.81 -10.12
C GLN A 146 -3.81 -2.73 -10.05
N PHE A 147 -2.87 -2.57 -10.98
CA PHE A 147 -1.63 -3.33 -11.03
C PHE A 147 -0.82 -3.14 -9.74
N CYS A 148 -0.60 -1.89 -9.33
CA CYS A 148 0.14 -1.56 -8.11
C CYS A 148 -0.54 -2.12 -6.86
N ILE A 149 -1.88 -2.05 -6.77
CA ILE A 149 -2.64 -2.61 -5.65
C ILE A 149 -2.43 -4.13 -5.58
N ARG A 150 -2.56 -4.85 -6.70
CA ARG A 150 -2.31 -6.30 -6.74
C ARG A 150 -0.88 -6.64 -6.35
N LEU A 151 0.10 -5.86 -6.82
CA LEU A 151 1.50 -6.05 -6.48
C LEU A 151 1.71 -5.97 -4.96
N VAL A 152 1.16 -4.94 -4.30
CA VAL A 152 1.35 -4.77 -2.86
C VAL A 152 0.50 -5.70 -2.02
N THR A 153 -0.58 -6.29 -2.56
CA THR A 153 -1.42 -7.24 -1.82
C THR A 153 -1.03 -8.69 -2.05
N ALA A 154 -0.47 -9.08 -3.20
CA ALA A 154 -0.28 -10.50 -3.56
C ALA A 154 1.18 -10.98 -3.52
N ARG A 155 2.17 -10.10 -3.35
CA ARG A 155 3.60 -10.46 -3.53
C ARG A 155 4.44 -10.46 -2.25
N TRP A 156 3.82 -10.56 -1.08
CA TRP A 156 4.52 -10.41 0.21
C TRP A 156 4.41 -11.66 1.07
N CYS A 157 5.53 -12.07 1.66
CA CYS A 157 5.58 -13.12 2.70
C CYS A 157 5.09 -12.57 4.04
N PHE A 158 5.46 -11.33 4.36
CA PHE A 158 4.96 -10.63 5.53
C PHE A 158 5.07 -9.12 5.31
N TYR A 159 4.26 -8.38 6.07
CA TYR A 159 4.29 -6.93 6.11
C TYR A 159 4.69 -6.44 7.51
N ASP A 160 5.46 -5.36 7.58
CA ASP A 160 5.70 -4.66 8.84
C ASP A 160 4.53 -3.71 9.12
N PHE A 161 3.75 -4.04 10.14
CA PHE A 161 2.56 -3.29 10.54
C PHE A 161 2.83 -1.82 10.91
N ASN A 162 4.05 -1.46 11.28
CA ASN A 162 4.38 -0.09 11.68
C ASN A 162 4.77 0.80 10.50
N TYR A 163 5.26 0.21 9.41
CA TYR A 163 5.82 0.97 8.30
C TYR A 163 5.03 0.81 7.00
N PHE A 164 4.41 -0.34 6.73
CA PHE A 164 3.62 -0.51 5.52
C PHE A 164 2.37 0.42 5.53
N PRO A 165 2.00 1.04 4.39
CA PRO A 165 0.97 2.09 4.34
C PRO A 165 -0.47 1.53 4.34
N TYR A 166 -0.84 0.73 5.35
CA TYR A 166 -2.16 0.07 5.41
C TYR A 166 -3.32 1.04 5.37
N GLU A 167 -3.25 2.11 6.14
CA GLU A 167 -4.37 3.06 6.22
C GLU A 167 -4.64 3.70 4.84
N VAL A 168 -3.57 4.00 4.11
CA VAL A 168 -3.68 4.60 2.77
C VAL A 168 -4.18 3.57 1.77
N LEU A 169 -3.69 2.33 1.83
CA LEU A 169 -4.17 1.22 0.99
C LEU A 169 -5.65 0.92 1.26
N GLU A 170 -6.05 0.85 2.52
CA GLU A 170 -7.44 0.64 2.95
C GLU A 170 -8.35 1.74 2.41
N ASN A 171 -7.96 3.02 2.61
CA ASN A 171 -8.71 4.15 2.08
C ASN A 171 -8.84 4.10 0.54
N LEU A 172 -7.79 3.68 -0.15
CA LEU A 172 -7.76 3.58 -1.61
C LEU A 172 -8.66 2.46 -2.14
N VAL A 173 -8.58 1.27 -1.52
CA VAL A 173 -9.30 0.09 -2.02
C VAL A 173 -10.78 0.12 -1.64
N PHE A 174 -11.12 0.62 -0.44
CA PHE A 174 -12.52 0.71 -0.01
C PHE A 174 -13.22 1.99 -0.45
N GLU A 175 -12.57 2.84 -1.26
CA GLU A 175 -13.19 4.04 -1.82
C GLU A 175 -14.44 3.68 -2.64
N ARG A 176 -15.57 4.34 -2.34
CA ARG A 176 -16.87 4.02 -2.96
C ARG A 176 -16.85 4.16 -4.48
N SER A 177 -16.08 5.11 -5.01
CA SER A 177 -15.96 5.39 -6.44
C SER A 177 -15.38 4.22 -7.25
N ARG A 178 -14.49 3.43 -6.64
CA ARG A 178 -13.74 2.33 -7.30
C ARG A 178 -14.10 0.94 -6.81
N ARG A 179 -14.98 0.85 -5.81
CA ARG A 179 -15.38 -0.42 -5.19
C ARG A 179 -15.92 -1.42 -6.20
N HIS A 180 -16.77 -0.97 -7.11
CA HIS A 180 -17.39 -1.85 -8.11
C HIS A 180 -16.33 -2.45 -9.05
N GLU A 181 -15.44 -1.62 -9.59
CA GLU A 181 -14.27 -2.02 -10.38
C GLU A 181 -13.44 -3.09 -9.65
N PHE A 182 -13.11 -2.87 -8.36
CA PHE A 182 -12.31 -3.81 -7.59
C PHE A 182 -13.01 -5.13 -7.26
N ILE A 183 -14.33 -5.13 -7.09
CA ILE A 183 -15.12 -6.36 -6.92
C ILE A 183 -15.16 -7.14 -8.23
N GLU A 184 -15.45 -6.48 -9.36
CA GLU A 184 -15.51 -7.12 -10.68
C GLU A 184 -14.18 -7.76 -11.07
N HIS A 185 -13.07 -7.09 -10.75
CA HIS A 185 -11.74 -7.63 -10.97
C HIS A 185 -11.27 -8.64 -9.89
N GLY A 186 -12.08 -8.92 -8.87
CA GLY A 186 -11.77 -9.89 -7.82
C GLY A 186 -10.65 -9.48 -6.86
N ILE A 187 -10.32 -8.18 -6.79
CA ILE A 187 -9.42 -7.62 -5.76
C ILE A 187 -10.14 -7.58 -4.42
N LEU A 188 -11.39 -7.11 -4.45
CA LEU A 188 -12.29 -7.16 -3.32
C LEU A 188 -13.21 -8.37 -3.46
N LYS A 189 -13.49 -9.03 -2.34
CA LYS A 189 -14.50 -10.08 -2.25
C LYS A 189 -15.53 -9.74 -1.20
N GLN A 190 -16.71 -10.31 -1.35
CA GLN A 190 -17.79 -10.19 -0.37
C GLN A 190 -18.00 -11.52 0.33
N ILE A 191 -17.97 -11.52 1.66
CA ILE A 191 -18.06 -12.73 2.47
C ILE A 191 -19.12 -12.52 3.56
N PRO A 192 -19.95 -13.53 3.86
CA PRO A 192 -20.88 -13.50 4.97
C PRO A 192 -20.21 -13.19 6.32
N VAL A 193 -20.83 -12.32 7.13
CA VAL A 193 -20.33 -11.93 8.46
C VAL A 193 -20.15 -13.13 9.41
N LYS A 194 -20.94 -14.20 9.23
CA LYS A 194 -20.81 -15.45 10.00
C LYS A 194 -19.43 -16.11 9.91
N ALA A 195 -18.65 -15.77 8.89
CA ALA A 195 -17.32 -16.32 8.66
C ALA A 195 -16.22 -15.67 9.53
N PHE A 196 -16.54 -14.60 10.27
CA PHE A 196 -15.57 -13.86 11.09
C PHE A 196 -15.67 -14.24 12.57
N LEU A 197 -14.51 -14.34 13.21
CA LEU A 197 -14.33 -14.55 14.64
C LEU A 197 -13.62 -13.34 15.24
N TYR A 198 -14.20 -12.73 16.26
CA TYR A 198 -13.61 -11.53 16.86
C TYR A 198 -12.16 -11.74 17.36
N THR A 199 -11.82 -12.94 17.81
CA THR A 199 -10.47 -13.33 18.27
C THR A 199 -9.39 -13.15 17.22
N ASN A 200 -9.77 -13.14 15.95
CA ASN A 200 -8.87 -13.05 14.80
C ASN A 200 -8.70 -11.60 14.33
N VAL A 201 -9.38 -10.63 14.97
CA VAL A 201 -9.19 -9.20 14.71
C VAL A 201 -7.93 -8.73 15.43
N VAL A 202 -6.94 -8.28 14.66
CA VAL A 202 -5.60 -7.97 15.16
C VAL A 202 -5.19 -6.51 14.89
N TYR A 203 -4.09 -6.12 15.52
CA TYR A 203 -3.39 -4.84 15.31
C TYR A 203 -4.24 -3.60 15.65
N ARG A 204 -5.04 -3.12 14.69
CA ARG A 204 -5.82 -1.88 14.79
C ARG A 204 -7.17 -2.04 14.13
N ALA A 205 -8.14 -1.34 14.69
CA ALA A 205 -9.45 -1.13 14.11
C ALA A 205 -9.75 0.36 14.03
N ARG A 206 -10.33 0.75 12.90
CA ARG A 206 -10.84 2.09 12.63
C ARG A 206 -12.35 2.03 12.59
N LEU A 207 -12.98 3.05 13.14
CA LEU A 207 -14.41 3.13 13.30
C LEU A 207 -14.90 4.47 12.79
N GLN A 208 -15.90 4.45 11.93
CA GLN A 208 -16.69 5.61 11.55
C GLN A 208 -18.14 5.40 11.97
N PHE A 209 -18.68 6.42 12.63
CA PHE A 209 -20.08 6.53 12.94
C PHE A 209 -20.66 7.70 12.16
N ARG A 210 -21.81 7.48 11.51
CA ARG A 210 -22.58 8.52 10.85
C ARG A 210 -24.04 8.41 11.27
N ARG A 211 -24.64 9.55 11.53
CA ARG A 211 -26.03 9.68 11.93
C ARG A 211 -26.75 10.65 10.97
N PRO A 212 -27.93 10.28 10.45
CA PRO A 212 -28.86 11.22 9.83
C PRO A 212 -29.36 12.23 10.87
N THR A 213 -29.54 13.50 10.47
CA THR A 213 -29.92 14.63 11.35
C THR A 213 -31.29 14.47 12.06
N THR A 214 -31.98 13.35 11.88
CA THR A 214 -33.33 13.11 12.38
C THR A 214 -33.35 12.83 13.89
N THR A 215 -34.38 13.37 14.55
CA THR A 215 -34.62 13.27 15.99
C THR A 215 -35.32 11.95 16.32
N VAL A 216 -34.55 10.91 16.68
CA VAL A 216 -35.10 9.63 17.17
C VAL A 216 -34.82 9.51 18.66
N ALA A 217 -35.79 9.02 19.44
CA ALA A 217 -35.78 9.07 20.91
C ALA A 217 -35.00 7.92 21.59
N ASN A 218 -34.72 6.83 20.87
CA ASN A 218 -34.00 5.65 21.38
C ASN A 218 -32.73 5.44 20.53
N LEU A 219 -31.68 6.21 20.81
CA LEU A 219 -30.44 6.16 20.04
C LEU A 219 -29.44 5.22 20.69
N SER A 220 -28.73 4.48 19.85
CA SER A 220 -27.52 3.77 20.24
C SER A 220 -26.51 4.78 20.77
N ASP A 221 -26.10 4.70 22.05
CA ASP A 221 -25.10 5.61 22.61
C ASP A 221 -23.80 5.49 21.80
N PRO A 222 -23.44 6.52 21.02
CA PRO A 222 -22.34 6.40 20.07
C PRO A 222 -21.00 6.33 20.79
N TRP A 223 -20.89 6.80 22.04
CA TRP A 223 -19.58 6.97 22.66
C TRP A 223 -19.58 6.79 24.18
N LYS A 224 -18.75 5.87 24.66
CA LYS A 224 -18.50 5.73 26.09
C LYS A 224 -17.48 6.79 26.55
N SER A 225 -17.87 7.62 27.51
CA SER A 225 -17.03 8.71 28.06
C SER A 225 -15.69 8.26 28.63
N SER A 226 -15.52 6.97 28.95
CA SER A 226 -14.26 6.39 29.40
C SER A 226 -13.22 6.21 28.29
N CYS A 227 -13.60 6.27 27.02
CA CYS A 227 -12.68 6.14 25.89
C CYS A 227 -11.91 7.44 25.67
N ARG A 228 -10.56 7.36 25.61
CA ARG A 228 -9.66 8.53 25.51
C ARG A 228 -9.06 8.74 24.11
N HIS A 229 -9.42 7.95 23.11
CA HIS A 229 -8.89 8.09 21.75
C HIS A 229 -9.54 9.28 21.04
N GLU A 230 -8.76 9.95 20.19
CA GLU A 230 -9.18 11.17 19.51
C GLU A 230 -10.31 10.87 18.49
N ARG A 231 -11.27 11.78 18.41
CA ARG A 231 -12.32 11.77 17.40
C ARG A 231 -12.02 12.85 16.37
N THR A 232 -11.86 12.43 15.12
CA THR A 232 -11.78 13.36 13.99
C THR A 232 -13.18 13.63 13.47
N HIS A 233 -13.50 14.90 13.22
CA HIS A 233 -14.80 15.37 12.75
C HIS A 233 -14.67 16.07 11.40
N ASP A 234 -15.67 15.91 10.53
CA ASP A 234 -15.76 16.67 9.28
C ASP A 234 -16.16 18.13 9.59
N ARG A 235 -15.57 19.11 8.87
CA ARG A 235 -15.88 20.54 9.07
C ARG A 235 -17.38 20.80 8.88
N GLY A 236 -18.04 21.36 9.89
CA GLY A 236 -19.43 21.81 9.82
C GLY A 236 -20.49 20.86 10.37
N GLN A 237 -20.11 19.69 10.92
CA GLN A 237 -21.03 18.73 11.54
C GLN A 237 -20.88 18.69 13.06
N SER A 238 -21.96 18.36 13.79
CA SER A 238 -21.92 18.29 15.25
C SER A 238 -21.03 17.12 15.71
N LYS A 239 -20.46 17.22 16.93
CA LYS A 239 -19.57 16.20 17.51
C LYS A 239 -20.24 14.83 17.71
N GLU A 240 -21.55 14.74 17.53
CA GLU A 240 -22.37 13.55 17.78
C GLU A 240 -22.92 12.93 16.49
N GLU A 241 -22.84 13.63 15.35
CA GLU A 241 -23.46 13.19 14.10
C GLU A 241 -22.50 12.42 13.18
N ASN A 242 -21.23 12.81 13.12
CA ASN A 242 -20.24 12.15 12.30
C ASN A 242 -18.87 12.26 12.95
N TRP A 243 -18.27 11.11 13.17
CA TRP A 243 -16.92 11.06 13.71
C TRP A 243 -16.23 9.78 13.28
N ARG A 244 -14.91 9.86 13.28
CA ARG A 244 -14.02 8.73 13.06
C ARG A 244 -13.02 8.63 14.21
N THR A 245 -12.64 7.42 14.57
CA THR A 245 -11.59 7.15 15.54
C THR A 245 -10.82 5.89 15.14
N GLU A 246 -9.66 5.69 15.75
CA GLU A 246 -8.79 4.53 15.56
C GLU A 246 -8.32 4.03 16.92
N PHE A 247 -8.25 2.71 17.08
CA PHE A 247 -7.78 2.10 18.31
C PHE A 247 -6.99 0.81 18.05
N LYS A 248 -6.01 0.54 18.91
CA LYS A 248 -5.23 -0.70 18.91
C LYS A 248 -5.98 -1.78 19.67
N MET A 249 -5.98 -3.00 19.14
CA MET A 249 -6.65 -4.15 19.76
C MET A 249 -5.99 -4.56 21.10
N SER A 250 -4.70 -4.27 21.27
CA SER A 250 -3.91 -4.58 22.46
C SER A 250 -3.93 -3.50 23.56
N ASP A 251 -4.50 -2.32 23.29
CA ASP A 251 -4.47 -1.22 24.27
C ASP A 251 -5.62 -1.36 25.28
N ILE A 252 -5.27 -1.48 26.57
CA ILE A 252 -6.20 -1.60 27.69
C ILE A 252 -7.14 -0.39 27.75
N LYS A 253 -6.70 0.80 27.33
CA LYS A 253 -7.52 2.02 27.27
C LYS A 253 -8.63 1.94 26.21
N CYS A 254 -8.51 1.01 25.26
CA CYS A 254 -9.45 0.75 24.18
C CYS A 254 -10.44 -0.37 24.47
N ARG A 255 -10.41 -1.00 25.65
CA ARG A 255 -11.23 -2.20 25.95
C ARG A 255 -12.72 -2.01 25.63
N SER A 256 -13.29 -0.83 25.87
CA SER A 256 -14.70 -0.57 25.56
C SER A 256 -15.00 -0.47 24.06
N CYS A 257 -14.05 0.01 23.23
CA CYS A 257 -14.19 0.00 21.77
C CYS A 257 -14.08 -1.43 21.23
N CYS A 258 -13.10 -2.19 21.74
CA CYS A 258 -12.91 -3.60 21.44
C CYS A 258 -14.16 -4.43 21.76
N GLN A 259 -14.70 -4.29 22.98
CA GLN A 259 -15.94 -4.95 23.41
C GLN A 259 -17.15 -4.54 22.56
N ARG A 260 -17.20 -3.30 22.08
CA ARG A 260 -18.28 -2.84 21.19
C ARG A 260 -18.20 -3.54 19.84
N LEU A 261 -17.00 -3.57 19.23
CA LEU A 261 -16.79 -4.29 17.98
C LEU A 261 -17.16 -5.77 18.12
N GLU A 262 -16.70 -6.43 19.19
CA GLU A 262 -17.05 -7.82 19.50
C GLU A 262 -18.58 -8.02 19.60
N ALA A 263 -19.25 -7.22 20.43
CA ALA A 263 -20.69 -7.33 20.64
C ALA A 263 -21.48 -7.06 19.36
N GLN A 264 -21.09 -6.06 18.56
CA GLN A 264 -21.75 -5.77 17.29
C GLN A 264 -21.50 -6.87 16.26
N LEU A 265 -20.28 -7.40 16.16
CA LEU A 265 -19.97 -8.50 15.25
C LEU A 265 -20.79 -9.75 15.61
N GLU A 266 -20.83 -10.17 16.88
CA GLU A 266 -21.60 -11.34 17.32
C GLU A 266 -23.11 -11.16 17.18
N LYS A 267 -23.62 -9.96 17.47
CA LYS A 267 -25.04 -9.61 17.24
C LYS A 267 -25.40 -9.75 15.77
N TRP A 268 -24.56 -9.26 14.87
CA TRP A 268 -24.77 -9.37 13.43
C TRP A 268 -24.66 -10.80 12.92
N LYS A 269 -23.69 -11.58 13.41
CA LYS A 269 -23.60 -13.01 13.12
C LYS A 269 -24.86 -13.77 13.50
N THR A 270 -25.48 -13.41 14.63
CA THR A 270 -26.70 -14.08 15.12
C THR A 270 -27.95 -13.65 14.34
N ARG A 271 -28.12 -12.35 14.08
CA ARG A 271 -29.35 -11.80 13.46
C ARG A 271 -29.33 -11.85 11.93
N TYR A 272 -28.18 -11.61 11.32
CA TYR A 272 -28.01 -11.47 9.87
C TYR A 272 -26.73 -12.20 9.42
N PRO A 273 -26.64 -13.52 9.58
CA PRO A 273 -25.42 -14.29 9.32
C PRO A 273 -24.88 -14.17 7.89
N ASP A 274 -25.77 -13.90 6.93
CA ASP A 274 -25.47 -13.77 5.51
C ASP A 274 -25.21 -12.33 5.06
N HIS A 275 -25.15 -11.36 5.99
CA HIS A 275 -24.76 -9.99 5.67
C HIS A 275 -23.36 -9.96 5.08
N LEU A 276 -23.20 -9.32 3.91
CA LEU A 276 -21.96 -9.32 3.16
C LEU A 276 -20.99 -8.26 3.68
N VAL A 277 -19.79 -8.71 4.01
CA VAL A 277 -18.66 -7.90 4.45
C VAL A 277 -17.64 -7.85 3.32
N THR A 278 -17.06 -6.68 3.06
CA THR A 278 -16.10 -6.51 1.96
C THR A 278 -14.69 -6.77 2.47
N VAL A 279 -13.93 -7.61 1.77
CA VAL A 279 -12.61 -8.07 2.19
C VAL A 279 -11.59 -7.85 1.07
N LEU A 280 -10.44 -7.30 1.43
CA LEU A 280 -9.23 -7.30 0.62
C LEU A 280 -8.32 -8.43 1.10
N PHE A 281 -8.19 -9.46 0.27
CA PHE A 281 -7.24 -10.54 0.49
C PHE A 281 -5.82 -10.09 0.21
N THR A 282 -4.89 -10.52 1.07
CA THR A 282 -3.46 -10.38 0.81
C THR A 282 -2.80 -11.75 0.71
N SER A 283 -1.58 -11.82 0.20
CA SER A 283 -0.76 -13.03 0.12
C SER A 283 -0.33 -13.54 1.49
N THR A 284 -0.35 -12.68 2.51
CA THR A 284 -0.09 -13.08 3.88
C THR A 284 -1.37 -13.60 4.52
N TYR A 285 -1.23 -14.22 5.70
CA TYR A 285 -2.35 -14.69 6.52
C TYR A 285 -3.25 -13.57 7.09
N THR A 286 -3.12 -12.34 6.60
CA THR A 286 -3.85 -11.16 7.08
C THR A 286 -4.70 -10.51 5.99
N TYR A 287 -5.92 -10.07 6.31
CA TYR A 287 -6.84 -9.40 5.39
C TYR A 287 -7.26 -8.05 5.93
N PHE A 288 -7.66 -7.15 5.03
CA PHE A 288 -8.35 -5.92 5.41
C PHE A 288 -9.85 -6.12 5.22
N VAL A 289 -10.61 -5.77 6.24
CA VAL A 289 -12.05 -6.00 6.27
C VAL A 289 -12.74 -4.66 6.43
N GLU A 290 -13.73 -4.39 5.58
CA GLU A 290 -14.71 -3.33 5.78
C GLU A 290 -16.06 -3.95 6.16
N PHE A 291 -16.47 -3.69 7.40
CA PHE A 291 -17.77 -4.06 7.91
C PHE A 291 -18.66 -2.82 8.07
N GLN A 292 -19.52 -2.61 7.10
CA GLN A 292 -20.48 -1.50 7.06
C GLN A 292 -21.90 -2.01 7.32
N PHE A 293 -22.65 -1.31 8.17
CA PHE A 293 -24.04 -1.62 8.45
C PHE A 293 -24.83 -0.43 9.02
N VAL A 294 -26.16 -0.53 9.00
CA VAL A 294 -27.07 0.36 9.75
C VAL A 294 -27.51 -0.36 11.01
N ASP A 295 -27.42 0.28 12.19
CA ASP A 295 -27.74 -0.37 13.45
C ASP A 295 -29.18 -0.90 13.43
N PRO A 296 -29.40 -2.21 13.62
CA PRO A 296 -30.72 -2.78 13.52
C PRO A 296 -31.64 -2.40 14.68
N ASP A 297 -31.11 -1.84 15.78
CA ASP A 297 -31.95 -1.43 16.92
C ASP A 297 -32.58 -0.04 16.71
N ASP A 298 -31.88 0.88 16.02
CA ASP A 298 -32.38 2.23 15.76
C ASP A 298 -32.75 2.49 14.28
N GLY A 299 -32.28 1.65 13.35
CA GLY A 299 -32.58 1.72 11.93
C GLY A 299 -32.01 2.95 11.20
N VAL A 300 -31.16 3.75 11.85
CA VAL A 300 -30.68 5.03 11.31
C VAL A 300 -29.17 5.22 11.48
N SER A 301 -28.55 4.65 12.50
CA SER A 301 -27.13 4.81 12.79
C SER A 301 -26.28 4.00 11.82
N GLU A 302 -25.50 4.68 10.98
CA GLU A 302 -24.54 4.03 10.09
C GLU A 302 -23.21 3.80 10.82
N TRP A 303 -22.78 2.55 10.84
CA TRP A 303 -21.49 2.13 11.38
C TRP A 303 -20.61 1.60 10.25
N THR A 304 -19.34 1.94 10.30
CA THR A 304 -18.33 1.33 9.43
C THR A 304 -17.09 1.02 10.25
N TYR A 305 -16.72 -0.25 10.27
CA TYR A 305 -15.48 -0.73 10.84
C TYR A 305 -14.53 -1.10 9.72
N TRP A 306 -13.27 -0.69 9.87
CA TRP A 306 -12.17 -1.24 9.11
C TRP A 306 -11.17 -1.87 10.06
N PHE A 307 -10.77 -3.10 9.81
CA PHE A 307 -9.84 -3.81 10.69
C PHE A 307 -9.01 -4.84 9.94
N VAL A 308 -7.88 -5.19 10.55
CA VAL A 308 -7.02 -6.28 10.10
C VAL A 308 -7.50 -7.59 10.72
N TYR A 309 -7.61 -8.62 9.89
CA TYR A 309 -8.09 -9.94 10.28
C TYR A 309 -7.05 -10.99 9.94
N GLU A 310 -6.57 -11.75 10.91
CA GLU A 310 -5.53 -12.78 10.75
C GLU A 310 -6.16 -14.17 10.84
N ILE A 311 -5.82 -15.07 9.91
CA ILE A 311 -6.32 -16.45 9.95
C ILE A 311 -5.28 -17.50 9.61
N GLU A 312 -5.57 -18.71 10.06
CA GLU A 312 -4.80 -19.88 9.69
C GLU A 312 -5.07 -20.34 8.24
N GLU A 313 -4.15 -21.11 7.68
CA GLU A 313 -4.20 -21.58 6.29
C GLU A 313 -5.48 -22.37 5.96
N GLU A 314 -5.99 -23.15 6.90
CA GLU A 314 -7.21 -23.95 6.71
C GLU A 314 -8.46 -23.08 6.56
N GLU A 315 -8.56 -22.00 7.33
CA GLU A 315 -9.66 -21.04 7.24
C GLU A 315 -9.57 -20.25 5.93
N ARG A 316 -8.35 -19.96 5.45
CA ARG A 316 -8.11 -19.24 4.19
C ARG A 316 -8.68 -19.98 2.98
N ARG A 317 -8.52 -21.30 2.94
CA ARG A 317 -9.08 -22.14 1.88
C ARG A 317 -10.61 -22.15 1.90
N LYS A 318 -11.22 -22.15 3.09
CA LYS A 318 -12.69 -22.11 3.26
C LYS A 318 -13.30 -20.78 2.79
N LEU A 319 -12.57 -19.68 2.92
CA LEU A 319 -13.00 -18.34 2.51
C LEU A 319 -12.78 -18.05 1.01
N GLY A 320 -12.25 -19.02 0.24
CA GLY A 320 -12.07 -18.89 -1.20
C GLY A 320 -10.98 -17.90 -1.62
N SER A 321 -9.96 -17.69 -0.79
CA SER A 321 -8.78 -16.90 -1.18
C SER A 321 -7.93 -17.70 -2.19
N PRO A 322 -7.65 -17.16 -3.40
CA PRO A 322 -6.68 -17.78 -4.29
C PRO A 322 -5.27 -17.58 -3.72
N LEU A 323 -4.43 -18.61 -3.85
CA LEU A 323 -2.98 -18.51 -3.66
C LEU A 323 -2.37 -17.70 -4.81
#